data_AF-A0A3D5L069-F1
#
_entry.id   AF-A0A3D5L069-F1
#
_cell.length_a   1.000
_cell.length_b   1.000
_cell.length_c   1.000
_cell.angle_alpha   90.00
_cell.angle_beta   90.00
_cell.angle_gamma   90.00
#
_symmetry.space_group_name_H-M   'P 1'
#
loop_
_entity.id
_entity.type
_entity.pdbx_description
1 polymer ?
#
loop_
_entity_poly.entity_id
_entity_poly.type
_entity_poly.pdbx_seq_one_letter_code
_entity_poly.pdbx_strand_id
1 'polypeptide(L)' 'MSESRVHEYLKAKGYADRITIHDELIDTVEHAAQVIGVSEGQIAKTLSFLVDDRPVLIVMAGDVRV' A
#
# COMPACT_ATOMS: atom_id res chain seq x y z
N MET A 1 -3.19 -10.11 -2.58
CA MET A 1 -4.55 -9.56 -2.38
C MET A 1 -4.94 -8.85 -3.68
N SER A 2 -6.17 -8.98 -4.18
CA SER A 2 -6.60 -8.28 -5.41
C SER A 2 -7.15 -6.89 -5.10
N GLU A 3 -7.06 -5.96 -6.07
CA GLU A 3 -7.63 -4.61 -5.98
C GLU A 3 -9.12 -4.64 -5.61
N SER A 4 -9.92 -5.44 -6.32
CA SER A 4 -11.37 -5.57 -6.08
C SER A 4 -11.73 -5.89 -4.63
N ARG A 5 -10.97 -6.78 -3.99
CA ARG A 5 -11.18 -7.18 -2.60
C ARG A 5 -10.81 -6.06 -1.62
N VAL A 6 -9.77 -5.29 -1.92
CA VAL A 6 -9.39 -4.10 -1.12
C VAL A 6 -10.47 -3.03 -1.24
N HIS A 7 -10.94 -2.77 -2.47
CA HIS A 7 -11.97 -1.77 -2.74
C HIS A 7 -13.28 -2.07 -2.01
N GLU A 8 -13.79 -3.30 -2.10
CA GLU A 8 -15.00 -3.72 -1.38
C GLU A 8 -14.84 -3.57 0.15
N TYR A 9 -13.69 -3.98 0.69
CA TYR A 9 -13.42 -3.89 2.12
C TYR A 9 -13.39 -2.44 2.61
N LEU A 10 -12.67 -1.55 1.92
CA LEU A 10 -12.56 -0.14 2.29
C LEU A 10 -13.88 0.61 2.09
N LYS A 11 -14.64 0.27 1.05
CA LYS A 11 -15.98 0.81 0.82
C LYS A 11 -16.93 0.44 1.96
N ALA A 12 -16.92 -0.81 2.41
CA ALA A 12 -17.73 -1.25 3.56
C ALA A 12 -17.35 -0.55 4.88
N LYS A 13 -16.13 0.01 4.97
CA LYS A 13 -15.65 0.81 6.11
C LYS A 13 -15.93 2.32 5.97
N GLY A 14 -16.55 2.76 4.89
CA GLY A 14 -16.87 4.17 4.65
C GLY A 14 -15.70 5.01 4.14
N TYR A 15 -14.69 4.39 3.52
CA TYR A 15 -13.53 5.08 2.93
C TYR A 15 -13.57 5.17 1.41
N ALA A 16 -14.71 4.87 0.78
CA ALA A 16 -14.83 4.82 -0.68
C ALA A 16 -14.45 6.15 -1.36
N ASP A 17 -14.76 7.27 -0.71
CA ASP A 17 -14.45 8.63 -1.14
C ASP A 17 -12.95 8.96 -1.12
N ARG A 18 -12.13 8.11 -0.49
CA ARG A 18 -10.68 8.30 -0.37
C ARG A 18 -9.86 7.39 -1.29
N ILE A 19 -10.52 6.58 -2.11
CA ILE A 19 -9.86 5.65 -3.03
C ILE A 19 -9.62 6.36 -4.37
N THR A 20 -8.38 6.31 -4.85
CA THR A 20 -8.02 6.75 -6.20
C THR A 20 -7.52 5.55 -6.98
N ILE A 21 -8.04 5.39 -8.20
CA ILE A 21 -7.65 4.31 -9.12
C ILE A 21 -6.77 4.90 -10.20
N HIS A 22 -5.65 4.25 -10.47
CA HIS A 22 -4.72 4.58 -11.54
C HIS A 22 -4.67 3.41 -12.52
N ASP A 23 -4.73 3.70 -13.82
CA ASP A 23 -4.68 2.68 -14.88
C ASP A 23 -3.24 2.19 -15.14
N GLU A 24 -2.24 2.97 -14.72
CA GLU A 24 -0.82 2.64 -14.85
C GLU A 24 -0.36 1.71 -13.71
N LEU A 25 0.57 0.81 -14.01
CA LEU A 25 1.15 -0.10 -13.03
C LEU A 25 2.12 0.65 -12.13
N ILE A 26 1.69 0.90 -10.89
CA ILE A 26 2.50 1.53 -9.85
C ILE A 26 3.07 0.44 -8.93
N ASP A 27 4.22 -0.12 -9.30
CA ASP A 27 4.80 -1.31 -8.65
C ASP A 27 5.97 -1.01 -7.69
N THR A 28 6.54 0.19 -7.77
CA THR A 28 7.63 0.65 -6.89
C THR A 28 7.21 1.89 -6.12
N VAL A 29 7.87 2.12 -4.98
CA VAL A 29 7.65 3.34 -4.17
C VAL A 29 8.02 4.60 -4.94
N GLU A 30 9.13 4.57 -5.68
CA GLU A 30 9.55 5.69 -6.52
C GLU A 30 8.48 6.01 -7.57
N HIS A 31 7.96 5.00 -8.28
CA HIS A 31 6.92 5.21 -9.28
C HIS A 31 5.61 5.73 -8.66
N ALA A 32 5.21 5.20 -7.49
CA ALA A 32 4.03 5.67 -6.76
C ALA A 32 4.14 7.13 -6.32
N ALA A 33 5.29 7.47 -5.74
CA ALA A 33 5.58 8.82 -5.29
C ALA A 33 5.50 9.82 -6.45
N GLN A 34 6.06 9.45 -7.61
CA GLN A 34 6.01 10.27 -8.82
C GLN A 34 4.58 10.47 -9.34
N VAL A 35 3.78 9.41 -9.49
CA VAL A 35 2.40 9.49 -10.03
C VAL A 35 1.49 10.28 -9.10
N ILE A 36 1.65 10.13 -7.78
CA ILE A 36 0.81 10.80 -6.78
C ILE A 36 1.32 12.23 -6.49
N GLY A 37 2.58 12.53 -6.79
CA GLY A 37 3.20 13.85 -6.54
C GLY A 37 3.59 14.06 -5.07
N VAL A 38 4.06 13.02 -4.40
CA VAL A 38 4.45 13.02 -2.98
C VAL A 38 5.90 12.54 -2.80
N SER A 39 6.46 12.67 -1.59
CA SER A 39 7.75 12.04 -1.30
C SER A 39 7.60 10.53 -1.07
N GLU A 40 8.68 9.77 -1.29
CA GLU A 40 8.69 8.31 -1.09
C GLU A 40 8.29 7.89 0.34
N GLY A 41 8.66 8.68 1.35
CA GLY A 41 8.27 8.43 2.75
C GLY A 41 6.77 8.55 3.02
N GLN A 42 6.01 9.16 2.12
CA GLN A 42 4.54 9.21 2.19
C GLN A 42 3.86 7.99 1.55
N ILE A 43 4.61 7.13 0.86
CA ILE A 43 4.12 5.85 0.34
C ILE A 43 4.34 4.78 1.40
N ALA A 44 3.27 4.11 1.84
CA ALA A 44 3.39 3.02 2.81
C ALA A 44 3.72 1.69 2.10
N LYS A 45 4.72 0.96 2.60
CA LYS A 45 4.98 -0.43 2.22
C LYS A 45 4.43 -1.38 3.27
N THR A 46 3.82 -2.47 2.81
CA THR A 46 3.40 -3.58 3.66
C THR A 46 4.27 -4.79 3.39
N LEU A 47 4.99 -5.25 4.41
CA LEU A 47 5.88 -6.42 4.33
C LEU A 47 5.34 -7.53 5.21
N SER A 48 5.34 -8.76 4.70
CA SER A 48 4.95 -9.96 5.44
C SER A 48 6.18 -10.80 5.73
N PHE A 49 6.38 -11.14 6.99
CA PHE A 49 7.47 -11.99 7.46
C PHE A 49 6.92 -13.23 8.15
N LEU A 50 7.67 -14.32 8.12
CA LEU A 50 7.43 -15.50 8.95
C LEU A 50 8.53 -15.55 10.00
N VAL A 51 8.17 -15.34 11.27
CA VAL A 51 9.12 -15.31 12.40
C VAL A 51 8.68 -16.35 13.43
N ASP A 52 9.53 -17.33 13.73
CA ASP A 52 9.20 -18.47 14.58
C ASP A 52 7.86 -19.14 14.20
N ASP A 53 7.67 -19.41 12.90
CA ASP A 53 6.43 -19.96 12.32
C ASP A 53 5.16 -19.12 12.53
N ARG A 54 5.31 -17.85 12.94
CA ARG A 54 4.20 -16.91 13.11
C ARG A 54 4.26 -15.82 12.02
N PRO A 55 3.15 -15.59 11.29
CA PRO A 55 3.11 -14.52 10.30
C PRO A 55 3.06 -13.15 11.00
N VAL A 56 3.95 -12.26 10.61
CA VAL A 56 4.03 -10.87 11.09
C VAL A 56 3.86 -9.93 9.90
N LEU A 57 2.97 -8.95 10.03
CA LEU A 57 2.75 -7.90 9.04
C LEU A 57 3.30 -6.58 9.56
N ILE A 58 4.15 -5.92 8.77
CA ILE A 58 4.72 -4.62 9.10
C ILE A 58 4.26 -3.61 8.06
N VAL A 59 3.75 -2.46 8.53
CA VAL A 59 3.45 -1.29 7.69
C VAL A 59 4.46 -0.20 8.04
N MET A 60 5.14 0.34 7.03
CA MET A 60 6.22 1.30 7.21
C MET A 60 6.26 2.33 6.08
N ALA A 61 6.95 3.44 6.30
CA ALA A 61 7.23 4.44 5.28
C ALA A 61 8.13 3.88 4.16
N GLY A 62 7.97 4.42 2.96
CA GLY A 62 8.55 3.85 1.75
C GLY A 62 10.06 4.04 1.60
N ASP A 63 10.61 5.03 2.30
CA ASP A 63 12.02 5.40 2.34
C ASP A 63 12.79 4.71 3.48
N VAL A 64 12.10 3.95 4.33
CA VAL A 64 12.71 3.22 5.46
C VAL A 64 13.03 1.77 5.04
N ARG A 65 14.07 1.20 5.65
CA ARG A 65 14.44 -0.22 5.51
C ARG A 65 14.08 -1.00 6.79
N VAL A 66 13.64 -2.23 6.61
CA VAL A 66 13.38 -3.23 7.68
C VAL A 66 14.46 -4.29 7.66
#